data_AF-A0A0N8T541-F1
#
_entry.id   AF-A0A0N8T541-F1
#
_cell.length_a   1.000
_cell.length_b   1.000
_cell.length_c   1.000
_cell.angle_alpha   90.00
_cell.angle_beta   90.00
_cell.angle_gamma   90.00
#
_symmetry.space_group_name_H-M   'P 1'
#
loop_
_entity.id
_entity.type
_entity.pdbx_description
1 polymer ?
#
loop_
_entity_poly.entity_id
_entity_poly.type
_entity_poly.pdbx_seq_one_letter_code
_entity_poly.pdbx_strand_id
1 'polypeptide(L)'
;MRDLTHTAGAGGSDALVVSIPCNPPLNPLTLRQQPLISQTAEDASKGQKQVQQAVTAINTVTVEITDSTQRVEAFAGQIHDITKALEVIRGIAEQTNLLALNAAIAAARTGEQGRDFAVVADEVRALAHRTQSSTGEIEAMIDRIRNGVDEAVHAM
;
A
#
# COMPACT_ATOMS: atom_id res chain seq x y z
N MET A 1 -43.65 -61.95 48.72
CA MET A 1 -43.92 -63.07 49.64
C MET A 1 -43.02 -62.88 50.84
N ARG A 2 -43.55 -63.02 52.06
CA ARG A 2 -42.85 -62.85 53.34
C ARG A 2 -41.54 -63.64 53.35
N ASP A 3 -40.51 -63.12 54.02
CA ASP A 3 -40.10 -63.79 55.26
C ASP A 3 -39.34 -62.88 56.21
N LEU A 4 -39.71 -63.06 57.48
CA LEU A 4 -39.24 -62.38 58.66
C LEU A 4 -38.25 -63.31 59.37
N THR A 5 -37.30 -62.66 60.07
CA THR A 5 -36.62 -63.09 61.30
C THR A 5 -35.56 -64.19 61.24
N HIS A 6 -34.32 -63.80 61.56
CA HIS A 6 -33.61 -64.41 62.70
C HIS A 6 -32.72 -63.38 63.39
N THR A 7 -32.96 -63.22 64.69
CA THR A 7 -32.18 -62.44 65.66
C THR A 7 -31.09 -63.32 66.27
N ALA A 8 -29.91 -62.75 66.57
CA ALA A 8 -29.10 -62.98 67.79
C ALA A 8 -27.62 -62.61 67.57
N GLY A 9 -27.07 -61.72 68.40
CA GLY A 9 -25.63 -61.48 68.53
C GLY A 9 -25.25 -60.01 68.69
N ALA A 10 -25.53 -59.43 69.86
CA ALA A 10 -25.23 -58.04 70.20
C ALA A 10 -23.72 -57.78 70.37
N GLY A 11 -23.24 -56.65 69.82
CA GLY A 11 -21.89 -56.15 70.07
C GLY A 11 -21.44 -54.98 69.19
N GLY A 12 -22.18 -53.86 69.19
CA GLY A 12 -21.63 -52.54 68.85
C GLY A 12 -21.91 -52.00 67.45
N SER A 13 -23.09 -51.38 67.31
CA SER A 13 -23.45 -50.33 66.34
C SER A 13 -22.92 -50.44 64.91
N ASP A 14 -23.67 -51.22 64.15
CA ASP A 14 -23.97 -51.01 62.74
C ASP A 14 -24.52 -49.58 62.53
N ALA A 15 -23.71 -48.70 61.94
CA ALA A 15 -24.16 -47.40 61.45
C ALA A 15 -23.80 -47.30 59.97
N LEU A 16 -24.74 -47.80 59.16
CA LEU A 16 -25.09 -47.37 57.82
C LEU A 16 -24.06 -46.42 57.18
N VAL A 17 -23.32 -46.92 56.19
CA VAL A 17 -22.64 -46.07 55.21
C VAL A 17 -23.74 -45.36 54.42
N VAL A 18 -24.29 -44.27 54.97
CA VAL A 18 -25.15 -43.35 54.23
C VAL A 18 -24.23 -42.69 53.23
N SER A 19 -24.28 -43.15 51.99
CA SER A 19 -23.84 -42.38 50.83
C SER A 19 -24.70 -41.12 50.78
N ILE A 20 -24.33 -40.10 51.57
CA ILE A 20 -24.88 -38.76 51.44
C ILE A 20 -24.37 -38.27 50.08
N PRO A 21 -25.23 -37.98 49.10
CA PRO A 21 -24.77 -37.27 47.92
C PRO A 21 -24.29 -35.90 48.40
N CYS A 22 -22.98 -35.69 48.47
CA CYS A 22 -22.38 -34.37 48.59
C CYS A 22 -22.65 -33.60 47.30
N ASN A 23 -23.88 -33.11 47.13
CA ASN A 23 -24.14 -32.01 46.23
C ASN A 23 -24.98 -30.97 46.97
N PRO A 24 -24.37 -29.89 47.48
CA PRO A 24 -25.13 -28.83 48.13
C PRO A 24 -26.10 -28.20 47.13
N PRO A 25 -27.30 -27.73 47.57
CA PRO A 25 -28.21 -27.05 46.67
C PRO A 25 -27.50 -25.81 46.10
N LEU A 26 -27.41 -25.74 44.77
CA LEU A 26 -26.89 -24.57 44.06
C LEU A 26 -27.66 -23.33 44.52
N ASN A 27 -26.94 -22.35 45.06
CA ASN A 27 -27.54 -21.08 45.49
C ASN A 27 -28.27 -20.43 44.27
N PRO A 28 -29.55 -20.03 44.40
CA PRO A 28 -30.32 -19.45 43.30
C PRO A 28 -29.68 -18.21 42.68
N LEU A 29 -28.85 -17.47 43.43
CA LEU A 29 -28.05 -16.35 42.90
C LEU A 29 -26.98 -16.85 41.91
N THR A 30 -26.33 -17.97 42.18
CA THR A 30 -25.30 -18.57 41.32
C THR A 30 -25.89 -19.13 40.02
N LEU A 31 -27.11 -19.66 40.05
CA LEU A 31 -27.86 -20.09 38.87
C LEU A 31 -28.30 -18.91 37.98
N ARG A 32 -28.66 -17.77 38.59
CA ARG A 32 -29.02 -16.55 37.84
C ARG A 32 -27.81 -15.82 37.25
N GLN A 33 -26.62 -15.97 37.82
CA GLN A 33 -25.40 -15.30 37.36
C GLN A 33 -24.61 -16.10 36.30
N GLN A 34 -24.79 -17.42 36.19
CA GLN A 34 -24.18 -18.27 35.14
C GLN A 34 -24.36 -17.77 33.70
N PRO A 35 -25.55 -17.37 33.23
CA PRO A 35 -25.71 -16.83 31.88
C PRO A 35 -24.98 -15.49 31.69
N LEU A 36 -24.88 -14.68 32.74
CA LEU A 36 -24.16 -13.41 32.72
C LEU A 36 -22.65 -13.61 32.54
N ILE A 37 -22.06 -14.55 33.27
CA ILE A 37 -20.62 -14.88 33.16
C ILE A 37 -20.33 -15.46 31.77
N SER A 38 -21.21 -16.33 31.26
CA SER A 38 -21.08 -16.93 29.93
C SER A 38 -21.17 -15.86 28.83
N GLN A 39 -22.13 -14.93 28.91
CA GLN A 39 -22.22 -13.79 27.99
C GLN A 39 -20.99 -12.89 28.05
N THR A 40 -20.51 -12.57 29.26
CA THR A 40 -19.31 -11.73 29.42
C THR A 40 -18.08 -12.41 28.82
N ALA A 41 -17.96 -13.74 28.98
CA ALA A 41 -16.88 -14.52 28.37
C ALA A 41 -17.00 -14.58 26.84
N GLU A 42 -18.22 -14.73 26.30
CA GLU A 42 -18.47 -14.68 24.86
C GLU A 42 -18.13 -13.31 24.27
N ASP A 43 -18.54 -12.22 24.93
CA ASP A 43 -18.27 -10.86 24.46
C ASP A 43 -16.79 -10.51 24.57
N ALA A 44 -16.10 -10.95 25.63
CA ALA A 44 -14.64 -10.86 25.71
C ALA A 44 -13.95 -11.64 24.58
N SER A 45 -14.44 -12.85 24.25
CA SER A 45 -13.90 -13.64 23.13
C SER A 45 -14.13 -12.97 21.78
N LYS A 46 -15.32 -12.38 21.55
CA LYS A 46 -15.62 -11.59 20.34
C LYS A 46 -14.71 -10.37 20.25
N GLY A 47 -14.54 -9.63 21.36
CA GLY A 47 -13.64 -8.48 21.44
C GLY A 47 -12.20 -8.86 21.13
N GLN A 48 -11.70 -9.97 21.68
CA GLN A 48 -10.38 -10.49 21.37
C GLN A 48 -10.23 -10.82 19.87
N LYS A 49 -11.23 -11.45 19.25
CA LYS A 49 -11.22 -11.75 17.81
C LYS A 49 -11.21 -10.48 16.98
N GLN A 50 -11.99 -9.46 17.33
CA GLN A 50 -12.02 -8.16 16.65
C GLN A 50 -10.68 -7.44 16.74
N VAL A 51 -10.05 -7.43 17.93
CA VAL A 51 -8.71 -6.86 18.11
C VAL A 51 -7.69 -7.62 17.25
N GLN A 52 -7.75 -8.96 17.23
CA GLN A 52 -6.85 -9.75 16.41
C GLN A 52 -7.03 -9.47 14.91
N GLN A 53 -8.26 -9.29 14.45
CA GLN A 53 -8.56 -8.89 13.07
C GLN A 53 -8.02 -7.50 12.75
N ALA A 54 -8.19 -6.54 13.67
CA ALA A 54 -7.65 -5.18 13.52
C ALA A 54 -6.13 -5.19 13.43
N VAL A 55 -5.43 -5.96 14.27
CA VAL A 55 -3.98 -6.12 14.20
C VAL A 55 -3.54 -6.69 12.85
N THR A 56 -4.21 -7.75 12.38
CA THR A 56 -3.91 -8.31 11.05
C THR A 56 -4.13 -7.28 9.94
N ALA A 57 -5.23 -6.52 9.98
CA ALA A 57 -5.51 -5.49 8.99
C ALA A 57 -4.45 -4.37 9.00
N ILE A 58 -4.00 -3.93 10.17
CA ILE A 58 -2.93 -2.93 10.31
C ILE A 58 -1.62 -3.46 9.72
N ASN A 59 -1.28 -4.72 9.97
CA ASN A 59 -0.08 -5.33 9.40
C ASN A 59 -0.16 -5.39 7.87
N THR A 60 -1.32 -5.75 7.31
CA THR A 60 -1.53 -5.74 5.85
C THR A 60 -1.35 -4.35 5.27
N VAL A 61 -1.98 -3.33 5.86
CA VAL A 61 -1.85 -1.94 5.41
C VAL A 61 -0.40 -1.47 5.47
N THR A 62 0.35 -1.85 6.51
CA THR A 62 1.77 -1.50 6.64
C THR A 62 2.61 -2.09 5.51
N VAL A 63 2.34 -3.34 5.13
CA VAL A 63 2.99 -3.99 3.98
C VAL A 63 2.64 -3.30 2.68
N GLU A 64 1.35 -2.96 2.47
CA GLU A 64 0.89 -2.26 1.26
C GLU A 64 1.49 -0.85 1.13
N ILE A 65 1.63 -0.12 2.25
CA ILE A 65 2.31 1.18 2.28
C ILE A 65 3.78 0.99 1.89
N THR A 66 4.47 0.02 2.48
CA THR A 66 5.89 -0.25 2.18
C THR A 66 6.12 -0.59 0.70
N ASP A 67 5.26 -1.43 0.12
CA ASP A 67 5.31 -1.76 -1.32
C ASP A 67 5.03 -0.52 -2.17
N SER A 68 4.04 0.29 -1.79
CA SER A 68 3.74 1.53 -2.49
C SER A 68 4.91 2.50 -2.47
N THR A 69 5.58 2.69 -1.33
CA THR A 69 6.79 3.52 -1.22
C THR A 69 7.88 3.05 -2.18
N GLN A 70 8.17 1.74 -2.22
CA GLN A 70 9.18 1.19 -3.14
C GLN A 70 8.84 1.43 -4.61
N ARG A 71 7.55 1.32 -4.99
CA ARG A 71 7.10 1.58 -6.36
C ARG A 71 7.22 3.05 -6.73
N VAL A 72 6.94 3.95 -5.78
CA VAL A 72 7.10 5.40 -5.95
C VAL A 72 8.58 5.78 -6.09
N GLU A 73 9.47 5.20 -5.29
CA GLU A 73 10.93 5.39 -5.43
C GLU A 73 11.45 4.89 -6.79
N ALA A 74 10.99 3.72 -7.25
CA ALA A 74 11.35 3.21 -8.57
C ALA A 74 10.87 4.14 -9.69
N PHE A 75 9.67 4.71 -9.55
CA PHE A 75 9.13 5.69 -10.50
C PHE A 75 9.95 7.00 -10.50
N ALA A 76 10.44 7.45 -9.35
CA ALA A 76 11.38 8.57 -9.27
C ALA A 76 12.67 8.30 -10.06
N GLY A 77 13.17 7.06 -10.02
CA GLY A 77 14.30 6.62 -10.84
C GLY A 77 14.02 6.69 -12.35
N GLN A 78 12.83 6.28 -12.79
CA GLN A 78 12.43 6.35 -14.20
C GLN A 78 12.34 7.79 -14.71
N ILE A 79 11.90 8.72 -13.86
CA ILE A 79 11.85 10.15 -14.19
C ILE A 79 13.25 10.68 -14.55
N HIS A 80 14.29 10.27 -13.82
CA HIS A 80 15.67 10.67 -14.10
C HIS A 80 16.14 10.26 -15.50
N ASP A 81 15.78 9.06 -15.94
CA ASP A 81 16.14 8.59 -17.27
C ASP A 81 15.39 9.33 -18.38
N ILE A 82 14.14 9.75 -18.12
CA ILE A 82 13.39 10.64 -19.03
C ILE A 82 14.08 11.99 -19.15
N THR A 83 14.51 12.60 -18.04
CA THR A 83 15.23 13.88 -18.05
C THR A 83 16.52 13.81 -18.88
N LYS A 84 17.31 12.74 -18.74
CA LYS A 84 18.50 12.52 -19.58
C LYS A 84 18.16 12.41 -21.07
N ALA A 85 17.10 11.69 -21.41
CA ALA A 85 16.66 11.57 -22.80
C ALA A 85 16.25 12.93 -23.39
N LEU A 86 15.57 13.77 -22.60
CA LEU A 86 15.22 15.14 -22.99
C LEU A 86 16.45 16.02 -23.21
N GLU A 87 17.48 15.90 -22.38
CA GLU A 87 18.74 16.62 -22.55
C GLU A 87 19.42 16.26 -23.89
N VAL A 88 19.44 14.97 -24.25
CA VAL A 88 19.93 14.51 -25.56
C VAL A 88 19.11 15.10 -26.71
N ILE A 89 17.77 15.09 -26.63
CA ILE A 89 16.89 15.64 -27.67
C ILE A 89 17.13 17.15 -27.82
N ARG A 90 17.28 17.88 -26.71
CA ARG A 90 17.59 19.31 -26.70
C ARG A 90 18.93 19.59 -27.38
N GLY A 91 19.94 18.78 -27.09
CA GLY A 91 21.25 18.84 -27.76
C GLY A 91 21.16 18.59 -29.26
N ILE A 92 20.35 17.60 -29.70
CA ILE A 92 20.09 17.33 -31.12
C ILE A 92 19.40 18.52 -31.79
N ALA A 93 18.39 19.09 -31.15
CA ALA A 93 17.68 20.26 -31.67
C ALA A 93 18.61 21.47 -31.82
N GLU A 94 19.51 21.70 -30.85
CA GLU A 94 20.49 22.78 -30.93
C GLU A 94 21.51 22.57 -32.07
N GLN A 95 22.03 21.35 -32.21
CA GLN A 95 22.91 21.01 -33.33
C GLN A 95 22.20 21.15 -34.68
N THR A 96 20.94 20.72 -34.76
CA THR A 96 20.11 20.86 -35.97
C THR A 96 19.89 22.33 -36.32
N ASN A 97 19.63 23.18 -35.32
CA ASN A 97 19.51 24.63 -35.49
C ASN A 97 20.81 25.25 -36.02
N LEU A 98 21.98 24.83 -35.51
CA LEU A 98 23.28 25.30 -36.00
C LEU A 98 23.57 24.83 -37.43
N LEU A 99 23.24 23.58 -37.77
CA LEU A 99 23.36 23.05 -39.13
C LEU A 99 22.46 23.82 -40.11
N ALA A 100 21.21 24.07 -39.72
CA ALA A 100 20.26 24.86 -40.50
C ALA A 100 20.74 26.30 -40.73
N LEU A 101 21.30 26.94 -39.70
CA LEU A 101 21.91 28.26 -39.83
C LEU A 101 23.08 28.27 -40.82
N ASN A 102 23.97 27.28 -40.73
CA ASN A 102 25.09 27.16 -41.68
C ASN A 102 24.60 26.95 -43.12
N ALA A 103 23.53 26.16 -43.30
CA ALA A 103 22.90 25.96 -44.60
C ALA A 103 22.25 27.24 -45.15
N ALA A 104 21.56 28.01 -44.31
CA ALA A 104 20.97 29.29 -44.69
C ALA A 104 22.05 30.31 -45.14
N ILE A 105 23.18 30.37 -44.42
CA ILE A 105 24.33 31.21 -44.81
C ILE A 105 24.90 30.76 -46.15
N ALA A 106 25.07 29.44 -46.36
CA ALA A 106 25.56 28.90 -47.63
C ALA A 106 24.60 29.21 -48.79
N ALA A 107 23.29 29.06 -48.58
CA ALA A 107 22.26 29.38 -49.56
C ALA A 107 22.30 30.86 -49.98
N ALA A 108 22.45 31.78 -49.01
CA ALA A 108 22.61 33.21 -49.29
C ALA A 108 23.88 33.51 -50.11
N ARG A 109 24.94 32.73 -49.91
CA ARG A 109 26.23 32.90 -50.61
C ARG A 109 26.16 32.48 -52.09
N THR A 110 25.35 31.48 -52.42
CA THR A 110 25.16 30.97 -53.78
C THR A 110 24.20 31.84 -54.61
N GLY A 111 23.59 32.86 -54.01
CA GLY A 111 22.71 33.80 -54.70
C GLY A 111 21.41 33.14 -55.20
N GLU A 112 21.06 33.36 -56.47
CA GLU A 112 19.80 32.86 -57.07
C GLU A 112 19.67 31.33 -57.02
N GLN A 113 20.77 30.58 -57.18
CA GLN A 113 20.78 29.12 -57.16
C GLN A 113 20.50 28.54 -55.75
N GLY A 114 20.68 29.34 -54.70
CA GLY A 114 20.47 28.93 -53.31
C GLY A 114 19.06 29.16 -52.78
N ARG A 115 18.16 29.78 -53.54
CA ARG A 115 16.84 30.21 -53.05
C ARG A 115 15.99 29.07 -52.46
N ASP A 116 15.87 27.96 -53.18
CA ASP A 116 15.06 26.82 -52.70
C ASP A 116 15.69 26.17 -51.46
N PHE A 117 17.03 26.15 -51.38
CA PHE A 117 17.74 25.67 -50.20
C PHE A 117 17.61 26.59 -48.99
N ALA A 118 17.48 27.91 -49.19
CA ALA A 118 17.26 28.87 -48.11
C ALA A 118 15.92 28.62 -47.40
N VAL A 119 14.85 28.37 -48.18
CA VAL A 119 13.51 28.07 -47.63
C VAL A 119 13.54 26.79 -46.79
N VAL A 120 14.22 25.74 -47.27
CA VAL A 120 14.36 24.49 -46.51
C VAL A 120 15.17 24.71 -45.23
N ALA A 121 16.25 25.49 -45.28
CA ALA A 121 17.06 25.79 -44.11
C ALA A 121 16.25 26.55 -43.02
N ASP A 122 15.42 27.51 -43.43
CA ASP A 122 14.54 28.23 -42.50
C ASP A 122 13.47 27.33 -41.87
N GLU A 123 12.89 26.40 -42.64
CA GLU A 123 11.92 25.42 -42.11
C GLU A 123 12.58 24.46 -41.10
N VAL A 124 13.77 23.94 -41.41
CA VAL A 124 14.51 23.07 -40.47
C VAL A 124 14.86 23.83 -39.19
N ARG A 125 15.23 25.11 -39.30
CA ARG A 125 15.50 25.98 -38.16
C ARG A 125 14.24 26.18 -37.30
N ALA A 126 13.09 26.42 -37.93
CA ALA A 126 11.81 26.55 -37.24
C ALA A 126 11.42 25.24 -36.51
N LEU A 127 11.63 24.08 -37.15
CA LEU A 127 11.43 22.78 -36.51
C LEU A 127 12.32 22.59 -35.30
N ALA A 128 13.63 22.88 -35.42
CA ALA A 128 14.58 22.76 -34.32
C ALA A 128 14.19 23.64 -33.12
N HIS A 129 13.75 24.87 -33.37
CA HIS A 129 13.26 25.77 -32.33
C HIS A 129 11.97 25.24 -31.66
N ARG A 130 11.02 24.73 -32.45
CA ARG A 130 9.80 24.10 -31.90
C ARG A 130 10.13 22.88 -31.04
N THR A 131 11.06 22.04 -31.48
CA THR A 131 11.54 20.89 -30.69
C THR A 131 12.14 21.36 -29.36
N GLN A 132 13.01 22.38 -29.37
CA GLN A 132 13.58 22.95 -28.14
C GLN A 132 12.51 23.46 -27.16
N SER A 133 11.51 24.21 -27.66
CA SER A 133 10.40 24.70 -26.85
C SER A 133 9.61 23.55 -26.23
N SER A 134 9.23 22.55 -27.02
CA SER A 134 8.48 21.40 -26.53
C SER A 134 9.28 20.57 -25.52
N THR A 135 10.59 20.39 -25.72
CA THR A 135 11.43 19.71 -24.72
C THR A 135 11.46 20.46 -23.39
N GLY A 136 11.50 21.80 -23.41
CA GLY A 136 11.47 22.61 -22.18
C GLY A 136 10.12 22.57 -21.47
N GLU A 137 9.01 22.51 -22.22
CA GLU A 137 7.67 22.33 -21.63
C GLU A 137 7.53 20.95 -20.96
N ILE A 138 8.06 19.90 -21.59
CA ILE A 138 8.06 18.54 -21.01
C ILE A 138 8.95 18.50 -19.76
N GLU A 139 10.13 19.13 -19.79
CA GLU A 139 11.02 19.23 -18.62
C GLU A 139 10.30 19.87 -17.42
N ALA A 140 9.61 20.99 -17.63
CA ALA A 140 8.82 21.63 -16.59
C ALA A 140 7.66 20.75 -16.06
N MET A 141 7.06 19.92 -16.91
CA MET A 141 6.04 18.96 -16.50
C MET A 141 6.65 17.84 -15.63
N ILE A 142 7.80 17.31 -16.05
CA ILE A 142 8.53 16.28 -15.32
C ILE A 142 8.98 16.78 -13.95
N ASP A 143 9.44 18.03 -13.84
CA ASP A 143 9.80 18.64 -12.55
C ASP A 143 8.60 18.70 -11.59
N ARG A 144 7.40 19.03 -12.09
CA ARG A 144 6.18 19.00 -11.26
C ARG A 144 5.84 17.60 -10.80
N ILE A 145 5.98 16.60 -11.68
CA ILE A 145 5.73 15.20 -11.33
C ILE A 145 6.73 14.75 -10.26
N ARG A 146 8.02 15.09 -10.42
CA ARG A 146 9.07 14.78 -9.45
C ARG A 146 8.76 15.38 -8.08
N ASN A 147 8.31 16.63 -8.01
CA ASN A 147 7.91 17.26 -6.75
C ASN A 147 6.71 16.53 -6.12
N GLY A 148 5.69 16.17 -6.91
CA GLY A 148 4.55 15.41 -6.40
C GLY A 148 4.91 14.01 -5.91
N VAL A 149 5.92 13.38 -6.52
CA VAL A 149 6.49 12.11 -6.05
C VAL A 149 7.21 12.28 -4.72
N ASP A 150 8.03 13.33 -4.59
CA ASP A 150 8.74 13.63 -3.34
C ASP A 150 7.77 13.93 -2.20
N GLU A 151 6.71 14.71 -2.46
CA GLU A 151 5.63 14.96 -1.50
C GLU A 151 4.91 13.67 -1.08
N ALA A 152 4.64 12.76 -2.03
CA ALA A 152 4.00 11.49 -1.73
C ALA A 152 4.87 10.58 -0.84
N VAL A 153 6.18 10.56 -1.06
CA VAL A 153 7.13 9.82 -0.21
C VAL A 153 7.19 10.41 1.21
N HIS A 154 7.18 11.74 1.34
CA HIS A 154 7.17 12.40 2.67
C HIS A 154 5.86 12.23 3.45
N ALA A 155 4.75 11.96 2.76
CA ALA A 155 3.44 11.78 3.38
C ALA A 155 3.16 10.33 3.84
N MET A 156 3.94 9.36 3.38
CA MET A 156 3.85 7.94 3.77
C MET A 156 4.67 7.65 5.03
#